data_AF-A0A0B2UGZ5-F1
#
_entry.id   AF-A0A0B2UGZ5-F1
#
_cell.length_a   1.000
_cell.length_b   1.000
_cell.length_c   1.000
_cell.angle_alpha   90.00
_cell.angle_beta   90.00
_cell.angle_gamma   90.00
#
_symmetry.space_group_name_H-M   'P 1'
#
loop_
_entity.id
_entity.type
_entity.pdbx_description
1 polymer ?
#
loop_
_entity_poly.entity_id
_entity_poly.type
_entity_poly.pdbx_seq_one_letter_code
_entity_poly.pdbx_strand_id
1 'polypeptide(L)'
;MIFVFFLIVLTLAYMLFMSVKGRKGSSIVKFVGPRGTGKTTTLNALLRVNGKTVPTLESYKVMYESITIHDVIEKEGSFLEKYGIDDASATYFFFLKDFNDACKHPETKGFDIRLVYFGSCDASKAKEQKVIVLNGNPSEIKIHLPN
;
A
#
# COMPACT_ATOMS: atom_id res chain seq x y z
N MET A 1 -41.82 19.22 -27.63
CA MET A 1 -41.66 17.97 -26.83
C MET A 1 -40.27 17.34 -26.97
N ILE A 2 -39.70 17.27 -28.19
CA ILE A 2 -38.34 16.72 -28.43
C ILE A 2 -37.25 17.38 -27.56
N PHE A 3 -37.30 18.70 -27.38
CA PHE A 3 -36.33 19.44 -26.56
C PHE A 3 -36.36 19.06 -25.08
N VAL A 4 -37.57 18.84 -24.53
CA VAL A 4 -37.76 18.41 -23.13
C VAL A 4 -37.25 16.99 -22.93
N PHE A 5 -37.52 16.10 -23.90
CA PHE A 5 -37.00 14.74 -23.90
C PHE A 5 -35.47 14.70 -23.94
N PHE A 6 -34.86 15.56 -24.75
CA PHE A 6 -33.41 15.69 -24.83
C PHE A 6 -32.78 16.15 -23.50
N LEU A 7 -33.39 17.13 -22.83
CA LEU A 7 -32.94 17.58 -21.51
C LEU A 7 -33.02 16.45 -20.46
N ILE A 8 -34.10 15.67 -20.45
CA ILE A 8 -34.27 14.54 -19.53
C ILE A 8 -33.17 13.49 -19.73
N VAL A 9 -32.89 13.11 -20.98
CA VAL A 9 -31.83 12.16 -21.32
C VAL A 9 -30.45 12.69 -20.91
N LEU A 10 -30.19 13.98 -21.10
CA LEU A 10 -28.92 14.62 -20.71
C LEU A 10 -28.72 14.59 -19.18
N THR A 11 -29.77 14.89 -18.40
CA THR A 11 -29.72 14.79 -16.93
C THR A 11 -29.51 13.36 -16.43
N LEU A 12 -30.15 12.38 -17.07
CA LEU A 12 -29.95 10.96 -16.74
C LEU A 12 -28.51 10.53 -17.04
N ALA A 13 -27.98 10.90 -18.20
CA ALA A 13 -26.59 10.61 -18.57
C ALA A 13 -25.59 11.27 -17.62
N TYR A 14 -25.84 12.53 -17.21
CA TYR A 14 -25.02 13.24 -16.23
C TYR A 14 -25.04 12.57 -14.85
N MET A 15 -26.22 12.18 -14.36
CA MET A 15 -26.35 11.45 -13.09
C MET A 15 -25.63 10.10 -13.13
N LEU A 16 -25.72 9.37 -14.25
CA LEU A 16 -25.01 8.11 -14.45
C LEU A 16 -23.49 8.33 -14.46
N PHE A 17 -23.01 9.35 -15.15
CA PHE A 17 -21.60 9.69 -15.21
C PHE A 17 -21.04 10.09 -13.84
N MET A 18 -21.77 10.92 -13.08
CA MET A 18 -21.37 11.34 -11.72
C MET A 18 -21.34 10.16 -10.74
N SER A 19 -22.28 9.22 -10.84
CA SER A 19 -22.34 8.04 -9.96
C SER A 19 -21.25 7.00 -10.28
N VAL A 20 -20.78 6.91 -11.52
CA VAL A 20 -19.59 6.11 -11.88
C VAL A 20 -18.30 6.79 -11.42
N LYS A 21 -18.19 8.11 -11.61
CA LYS A 21 -16.98 8.87 -11.27
C LYS A 21 -16.77 9.03 -9.76
N GLY A 22 -17.84 9.00 -8.97
CA GLY A 22 -17.80 9.06 -7.50
C GLY A 22 -17.28 7.79 -6.82
N ARG A 23 -17.19 6.66 -7.55
CA ARG A 23 -16.56 5.42 -7.06
C ARG A 23 -15.06 5.41 -7.38
N LYS A 24 -14.31 6.42 -6.95
CA LYS A 24 -12.89 6.18 -6.67
C LYS A 24 -12.85 5.23 -5.48
N GLY A 25 -12.78 3.93 -5.75
CA GLY A 25 -12.68 2.91 -4.72
C GLY A 25 -11.52 3.26 -3.79
N SER A 26 -11.73 3.19 -2.47
CA SER A 26 -10.64 3.40 -1.52
C SER A 26 -9.58 2.34 -1.80
N SER A 27 -8.41 2.74 -2.29
CA SER A 27 -7.32 1.79 -2.50
C SER A 27 -6.93 1.18 -1.16
N ILE A 28 -6.75 -0.14 -1.13
CA ILE A 28 -6.32 -0.86 0.07
C ILE A 28 -4.82 -1.11 -0.06
N VAL A 29 -4.09 -0.69 0.97
CA VAL A 29 -2.66 -0.87 1.08
C VAL A 29 -2.37 -1.65 2.35
N LYS A 30 -1.50 -2.65 2.25
CA LYS A 30 -1.07 -3.46 3.40
C LYS A 30 0.44 -3.37 3.56
N PHE A 31 0.90 -2.84 4.69
CA PHE A 31 2.31 -2.87 5.09
C PHE A 31 2.58 -4.21 5.76
N VAL A 32 3.44 -5.00 5.14
CA VAL A 32 3.75 -6.38 5.54
C VAL A 32 5.27 -6.56 5.63
N GLY A 33 5.73 -7.62 6.30
CA GLY A 33 7.15 -7.95 6.44
C GLY A 33 7.58 -8.16 7.89
N PRO A 34 8.84 -8.56 8.12
CA PRO A 34 9.33 -8.93 9.45
C PRO A 34 9.21 -7.82 10.50
N ARG A 35 9.27 -8.19 11.79
CA ARG A 35 9.35 -7.21 12.88
C ARG A 35 10.64 -6.37 12.77
N GLY A 36 10.53 -5.07 13.10
CA GLY A 36 11.67 -4.15 13.14
C GLY A 36 12.13 -3.58 11.79
N THR A 37 11.39 -3.80 10.69
CA THR A 37 11.77 -3.32 9.35
C THR A 37 11.28 -1.91 8.99
N GLY A 38 10.70 -1.18 9.96
CA GLY A 38 10.29 0.22 9.77
C GLY A 38 8.85 0.45 9.30
N LYS A 39 7.99 -0.58 9.24
CA LYS A 39 6.56 -0.47 8.86
C LYS A 39 5.81 0.63 9.63
N THR A 40 5.81 0.52 10.96
CA THR A 40 5.14 1.44 11.88
C THR A 40 5.77 2.83 11.85
N THR A 41 7.09 2.93 11.74
CA THR A 41 7.79 4.21 11.55
C THR A 41 7.32 4.90 10.26
N THR A 42 7.18 4.12 9.20
CA THR A 42 6.73 4.59 7.89
C THR A 42 5.28 5.07 7.92
N LEU A 43 4.40 4.31 8.57
CA LEU A 43 3.01 4.70 8.76
C LEU A 43 2.89 5.96 9.64
N ASN A 44 3.63 6.06 10.75
CA ASN A 44 3.61 7.25 11.60
C ASN A 44 4.11 8.50 10.86
N ALA A 45 5.13 8.37 10.02
CA ALA A 45 5.63 9.47 9.20
C ALA A 45 4.57 9.96 8.20
N LEU A 46 3.84 9.04 7.54
CA LEU A 46 2.71 9.39 6.67
C LEU A 46 1.64 10.17 7.42
N LEU A 47 1.33 9.76 8.65
CA LEU A 47 0.32 10.39 9.51
C LEU A 47 0.82 11.65 10.22
N ARG A 48 2.10 12.03 10.03
CA ARG A 48 2.76 13.14 10.73
C ARG A 48 2.72 13.01 12.26
N VAL A 49 2.75 11.77 12.75
CA VAL A 49 2.79 11.46 14.18
C VAL A 49 4.26 11.31 14.59
N ASN A 50 4.74 12.24 15.41
CA ASN A 50 6.09 12.19 15.97
C ASN A 50 6.08 11.43 17.29
N GLY A 51 6.60 10.20 17.30
CA GLY A 51 6.70 9.38 18.51
C GLY A 51 7.71 8.25 18.39
N LYS A 52 8.32 7.85 19.51
CA LYS A 52 9.12 6.62 19.56
C LYS A 52 8.19 5.42 19.34
N THR A 53 8.54 4.56 18.39
CA THR A 53 7.75 3.36 18.07
C THR A 53 8.13 2.22 19.03
N VAL A 54 7.12 1.50 19.52
CA VAL A 54 7.27 0.20 20.20
C VAL A 54 6.83 -0.93 19.26
N PRO A 55 7.21 -2.20 19.52
CA PRO A 55 6.72 -3.32 18.74
C PRO A 55 5.19 -3.38 18.72
N THR A 56 4.60 -3.47 17.53
CA THR A 56 3.16 -3.57 17.34
C THR A 56 2.64 -4.91 17.86
N LEU A 57 1.64 -4.88 18.75
CA LEU A 57 1.02 -6.05 19.36
C LEU A 57 -0.21 -6.56 18.60
N GLU A 58 -0.93 -5.66 17.94
CA GLU A 58 -2.12 -5.98 17.14
C GLU A 58 -2.09 -5.27 15.76
N SER A 59 -2.59 -5.95 14.73
CA SER A 59 -2.73 -5.33 13.41
C SER A 59 -3.77 -4.22 13.49
N TYR A 60 -3.46 -3.04 12.95
CA TYR A 60 -4.38 -1.90 12.94
C TYR A 60 -4.52 -1.29 11.54
N LYS A 61 -5.62 -0.56 11.35
CA LYS A 61 -6.00 0.09 10.10
C LYS A 61 -6.07 1.59 10.31
N VAL A 62 -5.54 2.36 9.36
CA VAL A 62 -5.62 3.81 9.33
C VAL A 62 -6.09 4.28 7.94
N MET A 63 -6.86 5.36 7.90
CA MET A 63 -7.20 6.05 6.66
C MET A 63 -6.22 7.19 6.38
N TYR A 64 -5.68 7.23 5.17
CA TYR A 64 -4.77 8.27 4.69
C TYR A 64 -5.17 8.71 3.28
N GLU A 65 -5.57 9.96 3.07
CA GLU A 65 -5.89 10.52 1.74
C GLU A 65 -6.84 9.63 0.88
N SER A 66 -7.86 9.02 1.51
CA SER A 66 -8.82 8.05 0.91
C SER A 66 -8.28 6.64 0.65
N ILE A 67 -7.05 6.36 1.08
CA ILE A 67 -6.40 5.05 1.08
C ILE A 67 -6.60 4.42 2.46
N THR A 68 -6.94 3.14 2.48
CA THR A 68 -6.94 2.33 3.69
C THR A 68 -5.57 1.67 3.83
N ILE A 69 -4.79 2.00 4.87
CA ILE A 69 -3.50 1.38 5.15
C ILE A 69 -3.65 0.42 6.34
N HIS A 70 -3.24 -0.83 6.18
CA HIS A 70 -3.16 -1.82 7.24
C HIS A 70 -1.69 -2.06 7.63
N ASP A 71 -1.36 -1.96 8.92
CA ASP A 71 -0.07 -2.44 9.47
C ASP A 71 -0.28 -3.88 9.92
N VAL A 72 0.26 -4.85 9.17
CA VAL A 72 0.02 -6.28 9.41
C VAL A 72 1.17 -6.88 10.23
N ILE A 73 0.79 -7.61 11.27
CA ILE A 73 1.74 -8.34 12.12
C ILE A 73 2.05 -9.71 11.52
N GLU A 74 3.33 -10.06 11.59
CA GLU A 74 3.86 -11.38 11.26
C GLU A 74 3.25 -12.48 12.16
N LYS A 75 2.69 -13.51 11.53
CA LYS A 75 2.13 -14.72 12.17
C LYS A 75 2.97 -15.97 11.86
N GLU A 76 2.68 -17.07 12.52
CA GLU A 76 3.22 -18.39 12.11
C GLU A 76 2.44 -18.93 10.90
N GLY A 77 3.13 -19.67 10.01
CA GLY A 77 2.51 -20.28 8.83
C GLY A 77 3.32 -20.13 7.54
N SER A 78 2.66 -20.40 6.41
CA SER A 78 3.21 -20.20 5.06
C SER A 78 3.45 -18.71 4.76
N PHE A 79 4.23 -18.35 3.73
CA PHE A 79 4.54 -16.95 3.43
C PHE A 79 3.31 -16.04 3.33
N LEU A 80 2.25 -16.50 2.65
CA LEU A 80 1.03 -15.72 2.47
C LEU A 80 0.27 -15.55 3.80
N GLU A 81 0.11 -16.63 4.57
CA GLU A 81 -0.57 -16.60 5.87
C GLU A 81 0.21 -15.78 6.91
N LYS A 82 1.52 -15.99 6.95
CA LYS A 82 2.48 -15.31 7.82
C LYS A 82 2.39 -13.80 7.70
N TYR A 83 2.15 -13.30 6.50
CA TYR A 83 2.10 -11.87 6.22
C TYR A 83 0.69 -11.36 5.85
N GLY A 84 -0.35 -12.18 5.99
CA GLY A 84 -1.74 -11.78 5.71
C GLY A 84 -1.97 -11.33 4.26
N ILE A 85 -1.34 -12.03 3.30
CA ILE A 85 -1.49 -11.79 1.87
C ILE A 85 -2.65 -12.66 1.35
N ASP A 86 -3.86 -12.10 1.39
CA ASP A 86 -5.12 -12.81 1.15
C ASP A 86 -6.09 -12.07 0.21
N ASP A 87 -5.82 -10.79 -0.09
CA ASP A 87 -6.66 -9.92 -0.92
C ASP A 87 -5.90 -9.51 -2.18
N ALA A 88 -6.33 -10.01 -3.34
CA ALA A 88 -5.73 -9.70 -4.64
C ALA A 88 -5.99 -8.27 -5.13
N SER A 89 -6.96 -7.55 -4.53
CA SER A 89 -7.26 -6.16 -4.86
C SER A 89 -6.40 -5.15 -4.10
N ALA A 90 -5.68 -5.60 -3.07
CA ALA A 90 -4.80 -4.78 -2.26
C ALA A 90 -3.38 -4.70 -2.83
N THR A 91 -2.74 -3.55 -2.66
CA THR A 91 -1.30 -3.39 -2.88
C THR A 91 -0.55 -3.68 -1.59
N TYR A 92 0.40 -4.61 -1.63
CA TYR A 92 1.24 -4.99 -0.50
C TYR A 92 2.59 -4.30 -0.58
N PHE A 93 2.97 -3.58 0.45
CA PHE A 93 4.35 -3.10 0.61
C PHE A 93 5.07 -4.02 1.59
N PHE A 94 5.94 -4.86 1.06
CA PHE A 94 6.71 -5.83 1.83
C PHE A 94 8.05 -5.23 2.26
N PHE A 95 8.17 -4.93 3.55
CA PHE A 95 9.36 -4.35 4.15
C PHE A 95 10.41 -5.42 4.41
N LEU A 96 11.51 -5.35 3.68
CA LEU A 96 12.67 -6.22 3.79
C LEU A 96 13.48 -5.91 5.06
N LYS A 97 14.01 -6.96 5.70
CA LYS A 97 14.97 -6.81 6.80
C LYS A 97 16.38 -6.54 6.26
N ASP A 98 16.78 -7.29 5.24
CA ASP A 98 18.02 -7.09 4.49
C ASP A 98 17.71 -6.89 3.01
N PHE A 99 18.48 -6.04 2.34
CA PHE A 99 18.31 -5.79 0.91
C PHE A 99 18.49 -7.07 0.08
N ASN A 100 19.43 -7.95 0.47
CA ASN A 100 19.71 -9.20 -0.24
C ASN A 100 18.59 -10.24 -0.11
N ASP A 101 17.62 -10.03 0.79
CA ASP A 101 16.46 -10.92 0.91
C ASP A 101 15.47 -10.74 -0.25
N ALA A 102 15.58 -9.67 -1.04
CA ALA A 102 14.73 -9.44 -2.21
C ALA A 102 14.68 -10.64 -3.18
N CYS A 103 15.81 -11.34 -3.35
CA CYS A 103 15.92 -12.51 -4.23
C CYS A 103 15.34 -13.81 -3.64
N LYS A 104 15.00 -13.85 -2.35
CA LYS A 104 14.56 -15.06 -1.63
C LYS A 104 13.06 -15.19 -1.54
N HIS A 105 12.31 -14.18 -1.95
CA HIS A 105 10.86 -14.17 -1.77
C HIS A 105 10.17 -15.06 -2.82
N PRO A 106 9.24 -15.94 -2.39
CA PRO A 106 8.52 -16.81 -3.31
C PRO A 106 7.70 -16.00 -4.30
N GLU A 107 7.57 -16.52 -5.53
CA GLU A 107 6.72 -15.92 -6.56
C GLU A 107 5.28 -15.77 -6.03
N THR A 108 4.83 -14.54 -5.85
CA THR A 108 3.48 -14.21 -5.36
C THR A 108 2.56 -13.92 -6.55
N LYS A 109 2.43 -14.90 -7.45
CA LYS A 109 1.56 -14.78 -8.63
C LYS A 109 0.13 -14.44 -8.18
N GLY A 110 -0.41 -13.36 -8.73
CA GLY A 110 -1.77 -12.90 -8.45
C GLY A 110 -1.89 -11.82 -7.37
N PHE A 111 -0.79 -11.38 -6.74
CA PHE A 111 -0.78 -10.28 -5.77
C PHE A 111 0.13 -9.13 -6.23
N ASP A 112 -0.29 -7.88 -6.03
CA ASP A 112 0.55 -6.69 -6.24
C ASP A 112 1.46 -6.49 -5.02
N ILE A 113 2.63 -7.13 -5.03
CA ILE A 113 3.63 -7.00 -3.96
C ILE A 113 4.79 -6.13 -4.41
N ARG A 114 5.01 -5.06 -3.66
CA ARG A 114 6.11 -4.10 -3.84
C ARG A 114 7.10 -4.26 -2.69
N LEU A 115 8.36 -4.54 -3.02
CA LEU A 115 9.40 -4.68 -2.00
C LEU A 115 9.85 -3.29 -1.53
N VAL A 116 10.03 -3.12 -0.23
CA VAL A 116 10.46 -1.88 0.41
C VAL A 116 11.66 -2.15 1.30
N TYR A 117 12.67 -1.30 1.26
CA TYR A 117 13.81 -1.37 2.15
C TYR A 117 14.02 -0.04 2.89
N PHE A 118 13.99 -0.10 4.23
CA PHE A 118 14.15 1.05 5.11
C PHE A 118 15.63 1.31 5.46
N GLY A 119 16.51 1.22 4.47
CA GLY A 119 17.94 1.48 4.62
C GLY A 119 18.48 2.22 3.39
N SER A 120 19.79 2.44 3.38
CA SER A 120 20.50 2.97 2.20
C SER A 120 20.93 1.83 1.29
N CYS A 121 20.74 1.98 -0.01
CA CYS A 121 21.27 1.04 -1.01
C CYS A 121 21.67 1.80 -2.29
N ASP A 122 22.52 1.18 -3.11
CA ASP A 122 22.84 1.67 -4.45
C ASP A 122 21.57 1.70 -5.32
N ALA A 123 21.28 2.86 -5.92
CA ALA A 123 20.11 3.07 -6.79
C ALA A 123 20.08 2.09 -7.98
N SER A 124 21.24 1.69 -8.50
CA SER A 124 21.35 0.75 -9.61
C SER A 124 20.86 -0.64 -9.19
N LYS A 125 21.29 -1.10 -8.01
CA LYS A 125 20.87 -2.39 -7.43
C LYS A 125 19.38 -2.38 -7.07
N ALA A 126 18.91 -1.29 -6.48
CA ALA A 126 17.51 -1.11 -6.12
C ALA A 126 16.60 -1.23 -7.35
N LYS A 127 16.99 -0.59 -8.46
CA LYS A 127 16.25 -0.62 -9.71
C LYS A 127 16.24 -2.01 -10.35
N GLU A 128 17.38 -2.70 -10.36
CA GLU A 128 17.51 -4.06 -10.89
C GLU A 128 16.58 -5.04 -10.15
N GLN A 129 16.55 -4.96 -8.82
CA GLN A 129 15.73 -5.83 -7.98
C GLN A 129 14.30 -5.31 -7.77
N LYS A 130 13.94 -4.18 -8.39
CA LYS A 130 12.63 -3.51 -8.27
C LYS A 130 12.22 -3.25 -6.80
N VAL A 131 13.18 -2.84 -5.97
CA VAL A 131 12.98 -2.53 -4.55
C VAL A 131 12.82 -1.01 -4.38
N ILE A 132 11.78 -0.60 -3.65
CA ILE A 132 11.59 0.78 -3.21
C ILE A 132 12.52 1.02 -2.01
N VAL A 133 13.47 1.92 -2.16
CA VAL A 133 14.43 2.26 -1.10
C VAL A 133 14.03 3.59 -0.49
N LEU A 134 13.85 3.62 0.83
CA LEU A 134 13.42 4.81 1.55
C LEU A 134 14.59 5.67 2.07
N ASN A 135 15.85 5.20 1.97
CA ASN A 135 17.06 5.94 2.35
C ASN A 135 17.01 6.62 3.74
N GLY A 136 16.31 5.99 4.70
CA GLY A 136 16.11 6.55 6.04
C GLY A 136 15.03 7.65 6.14
N ASN A 137 14.42 8.04 5.02
CA ASN A 137 13.28 8.94 4.97
C ASN A 137 11.97 8.16 4.76
N PRO A 138 11.22 7.84 5.84
CA PRO A 138 9.99 7.06 5.74
C PRO A 138 8.89 7.72 4.88
N SER A 139 8.94 9.04 4.69
CA SER A 139 7.90 9.78 3.96
C SER A 139 7.93 9.54 2.45
N GLU A 140 9.05 9.03 1.92
CA GLU A 140 9.22 8.75 0.49
C GLU A 140 8.24 7.70 -0.04
N ILE A 141 7.73 6.84 0.86
CA ILE A 141 6.70 5.84 0.52
C ILE A 141 5.46 6.48 -0.12
N LYS A 142 5.15 7.75 0.21
CA LYS A 142 3.98 8.47 -0.30
C LYS A 142 3.94 8.49 -1.83
N ILE A 143 5.10 8.62 -2.47
CA ILE A 143 5.23 8.72 -3.94
C ILE A 143 4.80 7.40 -4.61
N HIS A 144 4.82 6.30 -3.87
CA HIS A 144 4.51 4.97 -4.38
C HIS A 144 3.09 4.50 -4.05
N LEU A 145 2.34 5.26 -3.24
CA LEU A 145 0.96 4.93 -2.92
C LEU A 145 0.05 5.12 -4.15
N PRO A 146 -0.98 4.28 -4.32
CA PRO A 146 -1.96 4.44 -5.40
C PRO A 146 -2.80 5.72 -5.21
N ASN A 147 -3.08 6.44 -6.31
CA ASN A 147 -3.84 7.71 -6.38
C ASN A 147 -5.33 7.54 -6.70
#